data_AF-A0AAV2I766-F1
#
_entry.id   AF-A0AAV2I766-F1
#
_cell.length_a   1.000
_cell.length_b   1.000
_cell.length_c   1.000
_cell.angle_alpha   90.00
_cell.angle_beta   90.00
_cell.angle_gamma   90.00
#
_symmetry.space_group_name_H-M   'P 1'
#
loop_
_entity.id
_entity.type
_entity.pdbx_description
1 polymer ?
#
loop_
_entity_poly.entity_id
_entity_poly.type
_entity_poly.pdbx_seq_one_letter_code
_entity_poly.pdbx_strand_id
1 'polypeptide(L)'
;YDGSNITAPLLGHFDGQNYHNGRLPPNYIRSSGNIMYIARTAQSYYSQGFAVSYTSHECKDFFYDTNCSTPCNCNKSNTDYCNSTTGQCICKPHWTSPDCTVDKNECLVDPLACPNYSDCTNLQPGYQCDCKTGLEKNATG
;
A
#
# COMPACT_ATOMS: atom_id res chain seq x y z
N TYR A 1 9.13 2.46 13.55
CA TYR A 1 9.75 1.17 13.90
C TYR A 1 8.72 0.32 14.64
N ASP A 2 8.77 -0.99 14.44
CA ASP A 2 7.86 -1.99 15.00
C ASP A 2 8.24 -2.37 16.44
N GLY A 3 7.99 -1.45 17.38
CA GLY A 3 8.40 -1.59 18.77
C GLY A 3 8.60 -0.24 19.46
N SER A 4 9.34 -0.23 20.57
CA SER A 4 9.47 0.94 21.46
C SER A 4 10.70 1.83 21.21
N ASN A 5 11.57 1.48 20.26
CA ASN A 5 12.79 2.23 19.95
C ASN A 5 13.26 1.95 18.50
N ILE A 6 14.46 2.42 18.16
CA ILE A 6 15.03 2.37 16.80
C ILE A 6 15.79 1.09 16.45
N THR A 7 16.00 0.20 17.42
CA THR A 7 16.59 -1.12 17.15
C THR A 7 15.55 -2.13 16.70
N ALA A 8 14.26 -1.78 16.79
CA ALA A 8 13.15 -2.57 16.27
C ALA A 8 13.12 -2.56 14.72
N PRO A 9 12.37 -3.48 14.08
CA PRO A 9 12.22 -3.50 12.62
C PRO A 9 11.70 -2.16 12.05
N LEU A 10 12.27 -1.69 10.94
CA LEU A 10 11.80 -0.47 10.28
C LEU A 10 10.54 -0.76 9.44
N LEU A 11 9.41 -0.13 9.80
CA LEU A 11 8.14 -0.25 9.08
C LEU A 11 8.04 0.65 7.84
N GLY A 12 8.76 1.77 7.84
CA GLY A 12 8.76 2.73 6.74
C GLY A 12 9.45 4.05 7.11
N HIS A 13 9.70 4.87 6.10
CA HIS A 13 10.27 6.21 6.22
C HIS A 13 9.44 7.19 5.37
N PHE A 14 9.22 8.41 5.88
CA PHE A 14 8.50 9.47 5.19
C PHE A 14 9.36 10.73 5.13
N ASP A 15 9.68 11.19 3.92
CA ASP A 15 10.40 12.44 3.67
C ASP A 15 9.43 13.48 3.09
N GLY A 16 9.28 14.61 3.77
CA GLY A 16 8.40 15.70 3.34
C GLY A 16 8.92 16.52 2.15
N GLN A 17 10.16 16.34 1.71
CA GLN A 17 10.78 17.22 0.70
C GLN A 17 10.75 16.72 -0.76
N ASN A 18 10.31 15.49 -1.05
CA ASN A 18 10.24 14.96 -2.41
C ASN A 18 8.86 14.36 -2.74
N TYR A 19 7.84 15.19 -2.79
CA TYR A 19 6.50 14.83 -3.28
C TYR A 19 6.44 14.73 -4.82
N HIS A 20 7.43 14.11 -5.43
CA HIS A 20 7.46 13.81 -6.86
C HIS A 20 7.48 12.31 -7.19
N ASN A 21 7.39 11.43 -6.18
CA ASN A 21 7.09 10.00 -6.40
C ASN A 21 6.26 9.34 -5.27
N GLY A 22 5.58 10.16 -4.45
CA GLY A 22 4.28 9.82 -3.85
C GLY A 22 4.12 8.54 -3.01
N ARG A 23 5.18 7.81 -2.66
CA ARG A 23 5.06 6.66 -1.78
C ARG A 23 5.04 7.17 -0.34
N LEU A 24 3.84 7.57 0.10
CA LEU A 24 3.46 7.41 1.49
C LEU A 24 3.94 6.00 1.94
N PRO A 25 4.23 5.77 3.24
CA PRO A 25 4.10 4.41 3.76
C PRO A 25 2.80 3.83 3.17
N PRO A 26 2.74 2.53 2.80
CA PRO A 26 1.50 1.94 2.29
C PRO A 26 0.33 2.47 3.11
N ASN A 27 -0.84 2.70 2.49
CA ASN A 27 -2.01 3.40 3.08
C ASN A 27 -2.46 2.89 4.48
N TYR A 28 -1.79 1.85 4.99
CA TYR A 28 -1.84 1.22 6.28
C TYR A 28 -0.40 0.81 6.69
N ILE A 29 -0.01 1.10 7.93
CA ILE A 29 1.23 0.59 8.55
C ILE A 29 0.84 -0.62 9.40
N ARG A 30 1.44 -1.78 9.15
CA ARG A 30 1.25 -2.98 9.98
C ARG A 30 2.45 -3.16 10.90
N SER A 31 2.18 -3.38 12.18
CA SER A 31 3.17 -3.60 13.22
C SER A 31 2.76 -4.88 13.94
N SER A 32 3.73 -5.66 14.42
CA SER A 32 3.48 -6.93 15.11
C SER A 32 2.91 -6.78 16.52
N GLY A 33 2.67 -5.55 16.98
CA GLY A 33 2.11 -5.27 18.29
C GLY A 33 1.41 -3.93 18.35
N ASN A 34 1.28 -3.42 19.57
CA ASN A 34 0.53 -2.22 19.90
C ASN A 34 1.43 -1.00 20.16
N ILE A 35 2.72 -1.10 19.83
CA ILE A 35 3.70 -0.03 20.08
C ILE A 35 4.51 0.21 18.81
N MET A 36 4.52 1.47 18.37
CA MET A 36 5.39 1.94 17.31
C MET A 36 6.30 3.05 17.83
N TYR A 37 7.54 3.07 17.38
CA TYR A 37 8.47 4.17 17.66
C TYR A 37 8.61 5.06 16.43
N ILE A 38 8.34 6.35 16.60
CA ILE A 38 8.45 7.37 15.56
C ILE A 38 9.70 8.18 15.85
N ALA A 39 10.69 8.08 14.96
CA ALA A 39 11.90 8.89 15.02
C ALA A 39 11.89 9.92 13.89
N ARG A 40 12.29 11.15 14.19
CA ARG A 40 12.59 12.15 13.16
C ARG A 40 14.10 12.26 13.00
N THR A 41 14.57 11.97 11.78
CA THR A 41 15.96 12.12 11.38
C THR A 41 16.08 13.28 10.41
N ALA A 42 16.94 14.24 10.71
CA ALA A 42 17.47 15.17 9.71
C ALA A 42 18.92 14.74 9.41
N GLN A 43 19.41 15.01 8.18
CA GLN A 43 20.71 14.53 7.68
C GLN A 43 21.87 14.59 8.69
N SER A 44 21.88 15.58 9.60
CA SER A 44 22.90 15.79 10.62
C SER A 44 22.37 15.90 12.07
N TYR A 45 21.08 15.60 12.32
CA TYR A 45 20.49 15.65 13.67
C TYR A 45 19.56 14.48 13.95
N TYR A 46 19.85 13.77 15.05
CA TYR A 46 19.00 12.72 15.58
C TYR A 46 18.13 13.29 16.71
N SER A 47 16.82 13.45 16.47
CA SER A 47 15.91 13.80 17.57
C SER A 47 15.62 12.57 18.43
N GLN A 48 15.42 12.77 19.74
CA GLN A 48 14.75 11.75 20.55
C GLN A 48 13.32 11.61 20.02
N GLY A 49 13.05 10.50 19.32
CA GLY A 49 11.72 10.14 18.87
C GLY A 49 10.79 9.81 20.04
N PHE A 50 9.57 9.37 19.73
CA PHE A 50 8.58 8.99 20.74
C PHE A 50 7.93 7.65 20.40
N ALA A 51 7.64 6.87 21.45
CA ALA A 51 6.82 5.67 21.32
C ALA A 51 5.34 6.07 21.36
N VAL A 52 4.57 5.50 20.45
CA VAL A 52 3.12 5.60 20.38
C VAL A 52 2.55 4.24 20.70
N SER A 53 1.60 4.19 21.64
CA SER A 53 0.78 3.01 21.88
C SER A 53 -0.57 3.19 21.19
N TYR A 54 -1.06 2.15 20.54
CA TYR A 54 -2.38 2.11 19.92
C TYR A 54 -3.00 0.73 20.15
N THR A 55 -4.29 0.61 19.94
CA THR A 55 -4.98 -0.68 19.98
C THR A 55 -5.32 -1.07 18.56
N SER A 56 -4.66 -2.09 18.02
CA SER A 56 -5.11 -2.76 16.81
C SER A 56 -5.83 -4.05 17.19
N HIS A 57 -6.89 -4.36 16.45
CA HIS A 57 -7.51 -5.68 16.52
C HIS A 57 -6.76 -6.57 15.55
N GLU A 58 -5.76 -7.32 16.03
CA GLU A 58 -4.95 -8.19 15.17
C GLU A 58 -5.48 -9.61 15.21
N CYS A 59 -5.94 -10.07 14.05
CA CYS A 59 -6.22 -11.49 13.81
C CYS A 59 -5.05 -12.15 13.10
N LYS A 60 -5.01 -13.49 13.17
CA LYS A 60 -4.15 -14.28 12.28
C LYS A 60 -4.45 -13.91 10.83
N ASP A 61 -3.43 -13.94 9.98
CA ASP A 61 -3.58 -13.60 8.56
C ASP A 61 -4.78 -14.30 7.90
N PHE A 62 -5.60 -13.49 7.22
CA PHE A 62 -6.85 -13.89 6.56
C PHE A 62 -7.95 -14.43 7.50
N PHE A 63 -7.98 -13.97 8.76
CA PHE A 63 -9.12 -14.13 9.65
C PHE A 63 -9.63 -12.76 10.11
N TYR A 64 -10.92 -12.70 10.42
CA TYR A 64 -11.57 -11.50 10.94
C TYR A 64 -12.61 -11.89 12.01
N ASP A 65 -13.32 -10.89 12.53
CA ASP A 65 -14.32 -10.92 13.60
C ASP A 65 -13.75 -10.66 15.01
N THR A 66 -14.63 -10.51 16.00
CA THR A 66 -14.23 -10.18 17.38
C THR A 66 -13.33 -11.23 18.04
N ASN A 67 -13.43 -12.49 17.61
CA ASN A 67 -12.72 -13.66 18.14
C ASN A 67 -11.70 -14.25 17.14
N CYS A 68 -11.43 -13.56 16.03
CA CYS A 68 -10.57 -14.01 14.94
C CYS A 68 -10.88 -15.43 14.43
N SER A 69 -12.16 -15.79 14.40
CA SER A 69 -12.62 -17.16 14.10
C SER A 69 -13.12 -17.33 12.66
N THR A 70 -13.51 -16.23 12.00
CA THR A 70 -14.06 -16.28 10.66
C THR A 70 -12.98 -16.07 9.61
N PRO A 71 -12.79 -16.98 8.64
CA PRO A 71 -11.83 -16.78 7.55
C PRO A 71 -12.33 -15.72 6.56
N CYS A 72 -11.42 -14.91 6.05
CA CYS A 72 -11.73 -13.94 5.00
C CYS A 72 -11.93 -14.64 3.65
N ASN A 73 -12.98 -14.26 2.91
CA ASN A 73 -13.27 -14.79 1.59
C ASN A 73 -12.55 -13.98 0.50
N CYS A 74 -11.21 -14.01 0.52
CA CYS A 74 -10.35 -13.25 -0.38
C CYS A 74 -9.47 -14.17 -1.23
N ASN A 75 -9.17 -13.77 -2.47
CA ASN A 75 -8.09 -14.36 -3.26
C ASN A 75 -6.72 -13.94 -2.66
N LYS A 76 -6.07 -14.86 -1.94
CA LYS A 76 -4.82 -14.59 -1.22
C LYS A 76 -3.67 -14.11 -2.11
N SER A 77 -3.62 -14.53 -3.37
CA SER A 77 -2.57 -14.12 -4.31
C SER A 77 -2.70 -12.65 -4.70
N ASN A 78 -3.93 -12.16 -4.77
CA ASN A 78 -4.29 -10.83 -5.27
C ASN A 78 -4.73 -9.86 -4.17
N THR A 79 -4.82 -10.33 -2.93
CA THR A 79 -5.19 -9.52 -1.76
C THR A 79 -3.92 -9.01 -1.09
N ASP A 80 -3.92 -7.72 -0.81
CA ASP A 80 -2.87 -7.04 -0.07
C ASP A 80 -3.01 -7.33 1.43
N TYR A 81 -4.21 -7.09 1.98
CA TYR A 81 -4.58 -7.56 3.32
C TYR A 81 -6.08 -7.76 3.49
N CYS A 82 -6.47 -8.53 4.50
CA CYS A 82 -7.85 -8.63 4.97
C CYS A 82 -8.02 -7.78 6.23
N ASN A 83 -9.08 -6.97 6.27
CA ASN A 83 -9.46 -6.24 7.47
C ASN A 83 -9.92 -7.21 8.57
N SER A 84 -9.19 -7.25 9.68
CA SER A 84 -9.43 -8.15 10.82
C SER A 84 -10.75 -7.89 11.56
N THR A 85 -11.36 -6.72 11.40
CA THR A 85 -12.66 -6.39 12.02
C THR A 85 -13.81 -6.71 11.09
N THR A 86 -13.71 -6.36 9.80
CA THR A 86 -14.84 -6.41 8.85
C THR A 86 -14.79 -7.58 7.89
N GLY A 87 -13.64 -8.24 7.73
CA GLY A 87 -13.42 -9.29 6.73
C GLY A 87 -13.24 -8.76 5.30
N GLN A 88 -13.25 -7.43 5.12
CA GLN A 88 -13.09 -6.81 3.81
C GLN A 88 -11.69 -7.09 3.24
N CYS A 89 -11.64 -7.53 1.99
CA CYS A 89 -10.40 -7.71 1.26
C CYS A 89 -9.94 -6.37 0.66
N ILE A 90 -8.70 -6.01 0.93
CA ILE A 90 -8.04 -4.88 0.26
C ILE A 90 -7.12 -5.47 -0.79
N CYS A 91 -7.41 -5.16 -2.04
CA CYS A 91 -6.75 -5.79 -3.18
C CYS A 91 -5.39 -5.15 -3.47
N LYS A 92 -4.46 -5.96 -3.99
CA LYS A 92 -3.21 -5.48 -4.57
C LYS A 92 -3.49 -4.57 -5.77
N PRO A 93 -2.51 -3.75 -6.21
CA PRO A 93 -2.62 -3.03 -7.47
C PRO A 93 -3.07 -3.97 -8.60
N HIS A 94 -3.88 -3.45 -9.51
CA HIS A 94 -4.48 -4.17 -10.65
C HIS A 94 -5.62 -5.13 -10.33
N TRP A 95 -6.07 -5.21 -9.08
CA TRP A 95 -7.20 -6.06 -8.69
C TRP A 95 -8.34 -5.25 -8.09
N THR A 96 -9.56 -5.74 -8.29
CA THR A 96 -10.82 -5.19 -7.77
C THR A 96 -11.74 -6.35 -7.37
N SER A 97 -13.01 -6.05 -7.07
CA SER A 97 -14.03 -6.91 -6.45
C SER A 97 -13.87 -7.11 -4.94
N PRO A 98 -14.96 -7.45 -4.22
CA PRO A 98 -14.90 -7.69 -2.78
C PRO A 98 -13.94 -8.82 -2.35
N ASP A 99 -13.61 -9.73 -3.26
CA ASP A 99 -12.76 -10.91 -3.06
C ASP A 99 -11.44 -10.85 -3.85
N CYS A 100 -11.12 -9.73 -4.51
CA CYS A 100 -9.88 -9.51 -5.26
C CYS A 100 -9.64 -10.51 -6.41
N THR A 101 -10.70 -10.97 -7.06
CA THR A 101 -10.62 -11.94 -8.17
C THR A 101 -10.71 -11.29 -9.55
N VAL A 102 -11.12 -10.03 -9.62
CA VAL A 102 -11.36 -9.33 -10.88
C VAL A 102 -10.18 -8.41 -11.18
N ASP A 103 -9.63 -8.49 -12.39
CA ASP A 103 -8.64 -7.52 -12.89
C ASP A 103 -9.29 -6.13 -12.98
N LYS A 104 -8.60 -5.13 -12.44
CA LYS A 104 -9.06 -3.75 -12.45
C LYS A 104 -8.71 -3.16 -13.81
N ASN A 105 -9.71 -2.70 -14.55
CA ASN A 105 -9.42 -1.95 -15.77
C ASN A 105 -9.05 -0.49 -15.47
N GLU A 106 -7.75 -0.20 -15.28
CA GLU A 106 -7.29 1.15 -14.96
C GLU A 106 -7.63 2.16 -16.04
N CYS A 107 -7.60 1.77 -17.31
CA CYS A 107 -7.92 2.66 -18.43
C CYS A 107 -9.34 3.22 -18.37
N LEU A 108 -10.28 2.50 -17.73
CA LEU A 108 -11.67 2.94 -17.59
C LEU A 108 -11.96 3.65 -16.27
N VAL A 109 -11.27 3.28 -15.19
CA VAL A 109 -11.61 3.74 -13.84
C VAL A 109 -10.63 4.75 -13.26
N ASP A 110 -9.45 4.90 -13.85
CA ASP A 110 -8.41 5.83 -13.41
C ASP A 110 -8.04 6.79 -14.56
N PRO A 111 -8.56 8.03 -14.53
CA PRO A 111 -8.23 9.05 -15.53
C PRO A 111 -6.74 9.42 -15.58
N LEU A 112 -5.96 9.07 -14.55
CA LEU A 112 -4.54 9.32 -14.43
C LEU A 112 -3.70 8.04 -14.61
N ALA A 113 -4.31 6.94 -15.07
CA ALA A 113 -3.60 5.68 -15.32
C ALA A 113 -2.36 5.89 -16.20
N CYS A 114 -2.51 6.68 -17.28
CA CYS A 114 -1.43 7.01 -18.20
C CYS A 114 -1.11 8.50 -18.22
N PRO A 115 0.16 8.87 -18.47
CA PRO A 115 0.55 10.26 -18.66
C PRO A 115 -0.08 10.84 -19.93
N ASN A 116 -0.15 12.17 -19.99
CA ASN A 116 -0.64 12.90 -21.17
C ASN A 116 0.06 12.43 -22.45
N TYR A 117 -0.69 12.39 -23.56
CA TYR A 117 -0.23 11.95 -24.88
C TYR A 117 0.16 10.46 -25.00
N SER A 118 -0.33 9.62 -24.09
CA SER A 118 -0.27 8.17 -24.22
C SER A 118 -1.68 7.58 -24.44
N ASP A 119 -1.74 6.45 -25.12
CA ASP A 119 -2.92 5.59 -25.21
C ASP A 119 -2.81 4.47 -24.18
N CYS A 120 -3.92 4.17 -23.49
CA CYS A 120 -3.98 3.15 -22.45
C CYS A 120 -4.57 1.86 -23.01
N THR A 121 -3.86 0.75 -22.81
CA THR A 121 -4.31 -0.60 -23.14
C THR A 121 -4.42 -1.43 -21.86
N ASN A 122 -5.60 -1.99 -21.61
CA ASN A 122 -5.79 -2.87 -20.45
C ASN A 122 -5.11 -4.22 -20.68
N LEU A 123 -4.38 -4.71 -19.68
CA LEU A 123 -3.75 -6.03 -19.61
C LEU A 123 -4.34 -6.82 -18.43
N GLN A 124 -4.06 -8.12 -18.33
CA GLN A 124 -4.52 -8.93 -17.19
C GLN A 124 -3.35 -9.76 -16.63
N PRO A 125 -2.74 -9.38 -15.49
CA PRO A 125 -3.07 -8.21 -14.68
C PRO A 125 -2.47 -6.89 -15.21
N GLY A 126 -3.18 -5.78 -15.03
CA GLY A 126 -2.67 -4.40 -15.11
C GLY A 126 -2.89 -3.68 -16.44
N TYR A 127 -1.99 -2.79 -16.84
CA TYR A 127 -2.18 -1.97 -18.05
C TYR A 127 -0.86 -1.50 -18.64
N GLN A 128 -0.90 -1.08 -19.90
CA GLN A 128 0.23 -0.53 -20.63
C GLN A 128 -0.13 0.84 -21.21
N CYS A 129 0.82 1.77 -21.13
CA CYS A 129 0.74 3.08 -21.78
C CYS A 129 1.73 3.14 -22.93
N ASP A 130 1.19 3.35 -24.13
CA ASP A 130 1.96 3.54 -25.35
C ASP A 130 1.88 5.00 -25.80
N CYS A 131 3.01 5.57 -26.21
CA CYS A 131 3.01 6.93 -26.74
C CYS A 131 2.18 6.99 -28.02
N LYS A 132 1.39 8.06 -28.17
CA LYS A 132 0.68 8.31 -29.43
C LYS A 132 1.67 8.36 -30.60
N THR A 133 1.20 7.99 -31.78
CA THR A 133 2.02 7.92 -33.00
C THR A 133 2.82 9.21 -33.22
N GLY A 134 4.13 9.07 -33.41
CA GLY A 134 5.05 10.20 -33.62
C GLY A 134 5.68 10.77 -32.35
N LEU A 135 5.40 10.20 -31.18
CA LEU A 135 6.03 10.55 -29.90
C LEU A 135 6.90 9.40 -29.39
N GLU A 136 7.98 9.73 -28.68
CA GLU A 136 8.87 8.78 -28.02
C GLU A 136 8.96 9.07 -26.52
N LYS A 137 9.17 8.03 -25.71
CA LYS A 137 9.38 8.20 -24.26
C LYS A 137 10.69 8.95 -24.05
N ASN A 138 10.67 10.01 -23.25
CA ASN A 138 11.90 10.68 -22.84
C ASN A 138 12.77 9.69 -22.04
N ALA A 139 14.10 9.82 -22.12
CA ALA A 139 15.06 8.94 -21.45
C ALA A 139 14.91 8.88 -19.91
N THR A 140 14.11 9.78 -19.33
CA THR A 140 13.80 9.82 -17.90
C THR A 140 12.55 9.02 -17.48
N GLY A 141 11.83 8.40 -18.42
CA GLY A 141 10.62 7.61 -18.14
C GLY A 141 9.35 8.45 -18.16
#